data_AF-T1A5H0-F1
#
_entry.id   AF-T1A5H0-F1
#
_cell.length_a   1.000
_cell.length_b   1.000
_cell.length_c   1.000
_cell.angle_alpha   90.00
_cell.angle_beta   90.00
_cell.angle_gamma   90.00
#
_symmetry.space_group_name_H-M   'P 1'
#
loop_
_entity.id
_entity.type
_entity.pdbx_description
1 polymer ?
#
loop_
_entity_poly.entity_id
_entity_poly.type
_entity_poly.pdbx_seq_one_letter_code
_entity_poly.pdbx_strand_id
1 'polypeptide(L)'
;VQINPIWLYGQYVPYRVSYAVQPDWYMGWLDGALRLMPSWEIQAFGHMIPNVFFPAVLLPGITFTLLGAWPMIERKITKDYEEHHLLDNPRDVPWRTSLGVGILAFYVVLFFASSTDVLANSYSLSLNFVLWAFRVLLFVVPPLAAFVAYKVASETGAVSTTGRRKRILIISRSSEGEFSTTETALRAPMHEEVIEEL
;
A
#
# COMPACT_ATOMS: atom_id res chain seq x y z
N VAL A 1 23.59 0.47 -14.43
CA VAL A 1 23.13 0.32 -13.02
C VAL A 1 23.65 -1.01 -12.51
N GLN A 2 24.27 -1.04 -11.34
CA GLN A 2 24.90 -2.22 -10.75
C GLN A 2 24.05 -2.73 -9.58
N ILE A 3 23.90 -4.05 -9.45
CA ILE A 3 23.12 -4.71 -8.38
C ILE A 3 24.03 -5.73 -7.67
N ASN A 4 24.00 -5.74 -6.34
CA ASN A 4 24.77 -6.64 -5.47
C ASN A 4 26.27 -6.81 -5.84
N PRO A 5 27.08 -5.76 -5.68
CA PRO A 5 28.51 -5.80 -6.04
C PRO A 5 29.35 -6.56 -5.00
N ILE A 6 29.22 -7.88 -4.95
CA ILE A 6 29.82 -8.76 -3.92
C ILE A 6 31.33 -8.60 -3.73
N TRP A 7 32.04 -8.20 -4.79
CA TRP A 7 33.48 -7.97 -4.75
C TRP A 7 33.90 -6.73 -3.93
N LEU A 8 32.98 -5.81 -3.63
CA LEU A 8 33.25 -4.68 -2.74
C LEU A 8 33.20 -5.07 -1.25
N TYR A 9 32.44 -6.12 -0.91
CA TYR A 9 32.25 -6.56 0.48
C TYR A 9 33.25 -7.64 0.91
N GLY A 10 33.73 -8.44 -0.03
CA GLY A 10 34.65 -9.55 0.25
C GLY A 10 33.96 -10.76 0.87
N GLN A 11 34.77 -11.69 1.40
CA GLN A 11 34.25 -12.89 2.07
C GLN A 11 33.67 -12.54 3.44
N TYR A 12 32.64 -13.28 3.86
CA TYR A 12 32.08 -13.17 5.20
C TYR A 12 33.12 -13.51 6.27
N VAL A 13 33.28 -12.61 7.23
CA VAL A 13 34.17 -12.77 8.39
C VAL A 13 33.38 -12.38 9.64
N PRO A 14 33.19 -13.26 10.64
CA PRO A 14 32.24 -13.04 11.75
C PRO A 14 32.46 -11.78 12.60
N TYR A 15 33.68 -11.25 12.63
CA TYR A 15 34.06 -10.06 13.41
C TYR A 15 34.11 -8.77 12.57
N ARG A 16 33.64 -8.80 11.31
CA ARG A 16 33.59 -7.64 10.42
C ARG A 16 32.17 -7.41 9.92
N VAL A 17 31.75 -6.16 9.88
CA VAL A 17 30.44 -5.74 9.37
C VAL A 17 30.62 -4.56 8.42
N SER A 18 29.84 -4.51 7.35
CA SER A 18 29.79 -3.36 6.46
C SER A 18 28.88 -2.26 7.01
N TYR A 19 29.01 -1.05 6.48
CA TYR A 19 28.02 0.00 6.72
C TYR A 19 26.73 -0.31 5.93
N ALA A 20 25.58 0.13 6.43
CA ALA A 20 24.26 -0.05 5.80
C ALA A 20 23.89 -1.51 5.49
N VAL A 21 24.06 -2.40 6.47
CA VAL A 21 23.57 -3.78 6.36
C VAL A 21 22.04 -3.76 6.42
N GLN A 22 21.44 -3.99 5.26
CA GLN A 22 20.00 -4.07 5.06
C GLN A 22 19.71 -5.27 4.16
N PRO A 23 18.54 -5.91 4.31
CA PRO A 23 18.15 -6.97 3.41
C PRO A 23 17.64 -6.41 2.07
N ASP A 24 17.33 -7.29 1.14
CA ASP A 24 16.64 -6.91 -0.09
C ASP A 24 15.26 -6.30 0.22
N TRP A 25 14.77 -5.49 -0.73
CA TRP A 25 13.60 -4.63 -0.55
C TRP A 25 12.34 -5.36 -0.02
N TYR A 26 12.11 -6.61 -0.43
CA TYR A 26 10.94 -7.40 -0.02
C TYR A 26 10.99 -7.87 1.44
N MET A 27 12.19 -7.88 2.05
CA MET A 27 12.40 -8.16 3.48
C MET A 27 12.56 -6.90 4.32
N GLY A 28 12.59 -5.71 3.69
CA GLY A 28 12.85 -4.45 4.40
C GLY A 28 11.84 -4.18 5.52
N TRP A 29 10.58 -4.56 5.35
CA TRP A 29 9.57 -4.37 6.41
C TRP A 29 9.85 -5.20 7.68
N LEU A 30 10.51 -6.35 7.58
CA LEU A 30 10.91 -7.16 8.74
C LEU A 30 12.09 -6.51 9.47
N ASP A 31 13.10 -6.04 8.73
CA ASP A 31 14.23 -5.31 9.31
C ASP A 31 13.75 -4.00 9.96
N GLY A 32 12.86 -3.26 9.31
CA GLY A 32 12.23 -2.08 9.89
C GLY A 32 11.45 -2.40 11.17
N ALA A 33 10.69 -3.49 11.20
CA ALA A 33 10.00 -3.93 12.41
C ALA A 33 10.99 -4.24 13.55
N LEU A 34 12.10 -4.91 13.24
CA LEU A 34 13.18 -5.18 14.20
C LEU A 34 13.79 -3.91 14.78
N ARG A 35 14.02 -2.90 13.93
CA ARG A 35 14.60 -1.60 14.34
C ARG A 35 13.64 -0.78 15.22
N LEU A 36 12.34 -0.83 14.92
CA LEU A 36 11.35 -0.05 15.66
C LEU A 36 10.91 -0.73 16.96
N MET A 37 11.04 -2.05 17.06
CA MET A 37 10.64 -2.83 18.23
C MET A 37 11.25 -2.24 19.52
N PRO A 38 10.44 -1.94 20.56
CA PRO A 38 10.96 -1.60 21.88
C PRO A 38 11.66 -2.80 22.51
N SER A 39 12.58 -2.59 23.45
CA SER A 39 13.32 -3.66 24.15
C SER A 39 12.44 -4.43 25.16
N TRP A 40 11.41 -5.11 24.67
CA TRP A 40 10.55 -6.00 25.44
C TRP A 40 11.09 -7.42 25.41
N GLU A 41 11.25 -7.99 26.60
CA GLU A 41 11.61 -9.39 26.80
C GLU A 41 10.66 -9.97 27.85
N ILE A 42 10.07 -11.13 27.55
CA ILE A 42 9.15 -11.79 28.47
C ILE A 42 9.86 -12.99 29.06
N GLN A 43 10.04 -12.98 30.38
CA GLN A 43 10.59 -14.11 31.14
C GLN A 43 9.47 -14.72 31.98
N ALA A 44 9.09 -15.97 31.69
CA ALA A 44 8.01 -16.67 32.38
C ALA A 44 8.27 -18.18 32.40
N PHE A 45 7.91 -18.85 33.50
CA PHE A 45 8.00 -20.31 33.66
C PHE A 45 9.37 -20.93 33.33
N GLY A 46 10.47 -20.22 33.60
CA GLY A 46 11.82 -20.69 33.28
C GLY A 46 12.23 -20.55 31.80
N HIS A 47 11.37 -19.95 30.97
CA HIS A 47 11.63 -19.67 29.57
C HIS A 47 11.68 -18.16 29.30
N MET A 48 12.43 -17.77 28.26
CA MET A 48 12.54 -16.40 27.79
C MET A 48 12.05 -16.32 26.34
N ILE A 49 11.15 -15.38 26.08
CA ILE A 49 10.79 -14.97 24.72
C ILE A 49 11.67 -13.76 24.37
N PRO A 50 12.61 -13.90 23.43
CA PRO A 50 13.54 -12.82 23.09
C PRO A 50 12.83 -11.71 22.34
N ASN A 51 13.36 -10.50 22.42
CA ASN A 51 12.79 -9.33 21.76
C ASN A 51 12.54 -9.52 20.25
N VAL A 52 13.46 -10.22 19.58
CA VAL A 52 13.43 -10.52 18.14
C VAL A 52 12.19 -11.34 17.75
N PHE A 53 11.62 -12.13 18.67
CA PHE A 53 10.46 -12.97 18.38
C PHE A 53 9.25 -12.17 17.88
N PHE A 54 8.98 -11.00 18.47
CA PHE A 54 7.80 -10.20 18.12
C PHE A 54 7.82 -9.71 16.65
N PRO A 55 8.84 -8.97 16.19
CA PRO A 55 8.89 -8.50 14.82
C PRO A 55 9.26 -9.60 13.81
N ALA A 56 10.08 -10.60 14.18
CA ALA A 56 10.59 -11.58 13.21
C ALA A 56 9.70 -12.82 13.05
N VAL A 57 8.90 -13.17 14.06
CA VAL A 57 8.06 -14.38 14.04
C VAL A 57 6.59 -14.03 14.19
N LEU A 58 6.24 -13.31 15.27
CA LEU A 58 4.84 -13.01 15.57
C LEU A 58 4.20 -12.12 14.49
N LEU A 59 4.86 -11.04 14.11
CA LEU A 59 4.35 -10.11 13.11
C LEU A 59 4.12 -10.79 11.74
N PRO A 60 5.11 -11.44 11.08
CA PRO A 60 4.85 -12.20 9.87
C PRO A 60 3.82 -13.32 10.05
N GLY A 61 3.85 -14.03 11.18
CA GLY A 61 2.86 -15.06 11.50
C GLY A 61 1.43 -14.52 11.47
N ILE A 62 1.18 -13.38 12.13
CA ILE A 62 -0.11 -12.68 12.09
C ILE A 62 -0.42 -12.21 10.67
N THR A 63 0.54 -11.62 9.98
CA THR A 63 0.38 -11.06 8.63
C THR A 63 -0.13 -12.10 7.64
N PHE A 64 0.59 -13.21 7.50
CA PHE A 64 0.25 -14.25 6.54
C PHE A 64 -1.00 -15.02 6.95
N THR A 65 -1.24 -15.20 8.25
CA THR A 65 -2.48 -15.79 8.75
C THR A 65 -3.69 -14.93 8.39
N LEU A 66 -3.62 -13.61 8.61
CA LEU A 66 -4.70 -12.69 8.29
C LEU A 66 -4.92 -12.55 6.78
N LEU A 67 -3.84 -12.49 5.98
CA LEU A 67 -3.95 -12.47 4.53
C LEU A 67 -4.62 -13.74 3.99
N GLY A 68 -4.22 -14.92 4.48
CA GLY A 68 -4.84 -16.18 4.08
C GLY A 68 -6.29 -16.30 4.54
N ALA A 69 -6.61 -15.80 5.74
CA ALA A 69 -7.97 -15.81 6.28
C ALA A 69 -8.86 -14.67 5.75
N TRP A 70 -8.29 -13.69 5.03
CA TRP A 70 -8.98 -12.46 4.65
C TRP A 70 -10.33 -12.70 3.94
N PRO A 71 -10.44 -13.58 2.92
CA PRO A 71 -11.71 -13.82 2.24
C PRO A 71 -12.80 -14.35 3.18
N MET A 72 -12.43 -15.19 4.15
CA MET A 72 -13.37 -15.74 5.14
C MET A 72 -13.82 -14.69 6.15
N ILE A 73 -12.88 -13.84 6.60
CA ILE A 73 -13.15 -12.74 7.52
C ILE A 73 -14.07 -11.73 6.86
N GLU A 74 -13.74 -11.28 5.65
CA GLU A 74 -14.52 -10.34 4.87
C GLU A 74 -15.94 -10.88 4.60
N ARG A 75 -16.05 -12.12 4.10
CA ARG A 75 -17.34 -12.77 3.85
C ARG A 75 -18.24 -12.78 5.09
N LYS A 76 -17.66 -13.04 6.27
CA LYS A 76 -18.41 -13.06 7.53
C LYS A 76 -18.87 -11.66 7.98
N ILE A 77 -18.07 -10.63 7.74
CA ILE A 77 -18.38 -9.25 8.12
C ILE A 77 -19.41 -8.64 7.17
N THR A 78 -19.18 -8.75 5.86
CA THR A 78 -20.05 -8.18 4.81
C THR A 78 -21.31 -9.02 4.60
N LYS A 79 -21.30 -10.30 5.03
CA LYS A 79 -22.37 -11.29 4.80
C LYS A 79 -22.66 -11.50 3.31
N ASP A 80 -21.64 -11.35 2.48
CA ASP A 80 -21.73 -11.54 1.04
C ASP A 80 -21.35 -12.99 0.69
N TYR A 81 -22.36 -13.79 0.34
CA TYR A 81 -22.21 -15.21 0.04
C TYR A 81 -22.46 -15.54 -1.43
N GLU A 82 -22.66 -14.53 -2.28
CA GLU A 82 -22.98 -14.70 -3.69
C GLU A 82 -21.75 -15.03 -4.54
N GLU A 83 -21.98 -15.50 -5.76
CA GLU A 83 -20.92 -15.76 -6.74
C GLU A 83 -20.63 -14.49 -7.55
N HIS A 84 -19.40 -13.98 -7.42
CA HIS A 84 -18.96 -12.77 -8.11
C HIS A 84 -18.04 -13.10 -9.27
N HIS A 85 -18.47 -12.80 -10.50
CA HIS A 85 -17.67 -12.97 -11.72
C HIS A 85 -17.14 -11.65 -12.28
N LEU A 86 -17.56 -10.52 -11.70
CA LEU A 86 -17.07 -9.19 -12.04
C LEU A 86 -16.22 -8.66 -10.89
N LEU A 87 -15.13 -7.96 -11.25
CA LEU A 87 -14.26 -7.35 -10.27
C LEU A 87 -14.89 -6.07 -9.72
N ASP A 88 -14.89 -5.94 -8.39
CA ASP A 88 -15.25 -4.70 -7.73
C ASP A 88 -14.21 -3.62 -7.98
N ASN A 89 -14.68 -2.43 -8.36
CA ASN A 89 -13.80 -1.27 -8.40
C ASN A 89 -13.46 -0.83 -6.95
N PRO A 90 -12.17 -0.58 -6.61
CA PRO A 90 -11.77 -0.13 -5.27
C PRO A 90 -12.52 1.09 -4.76
N ARG A 91 -13.00 1.99 -5.63
CA ARG A 91 -13.76 3.16 -5.20
C ARG A 91 -15.20 2.83 -4.75
N ASP A 92 -15.76 1.73 -5.26
CA ASP A 92 -17.15 1.34 -5.01
C ASP A 92 -17.29 0.58 -3.68
N VAL A 93 -16.16 0.15 -3.09
CA VAL A 93 -16.09 -0.51 -1.78
C VAL A 93 -15.15 0.26 -0.83
N PRO A 94 -15.53 1.49 -0.38
CA PRO A 94 -14.63 2.39 0.36
C PRO A 94 -14.05 1.80 1.64
N TRP A 95 -14.82 0.96 2.35
CA TRP A 95 -14.38 0.36 3.61
C TRP A 95 -13.21 -0.61 3.40
N ARG A 96 -13.27 -1.44 2.35
CA ARG A 96 -12.25 -2.44 2.02
C ARG A 96 -10.98 -1.76 1.54
N THR A 97 -11.16 -0.75 0.69
CA THR A 97 -10.06 0.07 0.17
C THR A 97 -9.36 0.84 1.29
N SER A 98 -10.12 1.46 2.19
CA SER A 98 -9.59 2.13 3.37
C SER A 98 -8.71 1.20 4.22
N LEU A 99 -9.22 0.00 4.52
CA LEU A 99 -8.48 -0.98 5.31
C LEU A 99 -7.21 -1.45 4.59
N GLY A 100 -7.32 -1.80 3.30
CA GLY A 100 -6.18 -2.23 2.49
C GLY A 100 -5.09 -1.15 2.40
N VAL A 101 -5.48 0.11 2.19
CA VAL A 101 -4.53 1.24 2.16
C VAL A 101 -3.90 1.48 3.52
N GLY A 102 -4.66 1.41 4.62
CA GLY A 102 -4.09 1.53 5.96
C GLY A 102 -3.05 0.45 6.27
N ILE A 103 -3.37 -0.81 5.97
CA ILE A 103 -2.46 -1.95 6.13
C ILE A 103 -1.22 -1.78 5.24
N LEU A 104 -1.39 -1.40 3.98
CA LEU A 104 -0.27 -1.14 3.07
C LEU A 104 0.63 -0.03 3.60
N ALA A 105 0.03 1.07 4.09
CA ALA A 105 0.77 2.19 4.66
C ALA A 105 1.58 1.77 5.90
N PHE A 106 1.06 0.87 6.74
CA PHE A 106 1.81 0.28 7.84
C PHE A 106 3.09 -0.44 7.35
N TYR A 107 2.99 -1.30 6.33
CA TYR A 107 4.17 -1.98 5.77
C TYR A 107 5.12 -1.04 5.03
N VAL A 108 4.61 0.01 4.39
CA VAL A 108 5.44 1.05 3.76
C VAL A 108 6.26 1.80 4.80
N VAL A 109 5.66 2.16 5.94
CA VAL A 109 6.39 2.79 7.05
C VAL A 109 7.48 1.85 7.58
N LEU A 110 7.16 0.56 7.79
CA LEU A 110 8.15 -0.43 8.19
C LEU A 110 9.27 -0.58 7.15
N PHE A 111 8.94 -0.64 5.86
CA PHE A 111 9.91 -0.71 4.79
C PHE A 111 10.90 0.47 4.84
N PHE A 112 10.42 1.70 4.97
CA PHE A 112 11.29 2.88 5.10
C PHE A 112 12.06 2.91 6.43
N ALA A 113 11.51 2.34 7.50
CA ALA A 113 12.22 2.20 8.76
C ALA A 113 13.45 1.27 8.68
N SER A 114 13.52 0.38 7.68
CA SER A 114 14.75 -0.39 7.39
C SER A 114 15.94 0.52 7.04
N SER A 115 15.67 1.72 6.54
CA SER A 115 16.70 2.64 6.03
C SER A 115 17.18 3.66 7.08
N THR A 116 16.91 3.47 8.38
CA THR A 116 17.15 4.50 9.41
C THR A 116 18.59 5.01 9.49
N ASP A 117 19.57 4.13 9.32
CA ASP A 117 21.01 4.43 9.31
C ASP A 117 21.45 5.17 8.05
N VAL A 118 20.90 4.80 6.89
CA VAL A 118 21.13 5.51 5.62
C VAL A 118 20.49 6.89 5.65
N LEU A 119 19.27 7.01 6.18
CA LEU A 119 18.56 8.28 6.35
C LEU A 119 19.29 9.20 7.34
N ALA A 120 19.72 8.66 8.48
CA ALA A 120 20.47 9.43 9.47
C ALA A 120 21.76 10.02 8.88
N ASN A 121 22.53 9.21 8.14
CA ASN A 121 23.76 9.65 7.50
C ASN A 121 23.51 10.63 6.34
N SER A 122 22.56 10.33 5.46
CA SER A 122 22.27 11.15 4.26
C SER A 122 21.76 12.55 4.62
N TYR A 123 20.96 12.66 5.68
CA TYR A 123 20.39 13.94 6.14
C TYR A 123 21.14 14.56 7.33
N SER A 124 22.26 13.97 7.75
CA SER A 124 23.02 14.42 8.94
C SER A 124 22.14 14.55 10.20
N LEU A 125 21.20 13.63 10.39
CA LEU A 125 20.29 13.57 11.51
C LEU A 125 20.78 12.59 12.58
N SER A 126 20.34 12.78 13.82
CA SER A 126 20.55 11.77 14.87
C SER A 126 19.78 10.50 14.56
N LEU A 127 20.42 9.34 14.70
CA LEU A 127 19.77 8.04 14.57
C LEU A 127 18.57 7.91 15.51
N ASN A 128 18.69 8.40 16.75
CA ASN A 128 17.60 8.37 17.73
C ASN A 128 16.40 9.19 17.25
N PHE A 129 16.63 10.34 16.62
CA PHE A 129 15.56 11.16 16.06
C PHE A 129 14.81 10.39 14.97
N VAL A 130 15.54 9.76 14.04
CA VAL A 130 14.94 8.97 12.95
C VAL A 130 14.14 7.79 13.49
N LEU A 131 14.67 7.05 14.47
CA LEU A 131 13.95 5.93 15.10
C LEU A 131 12.65 6.37 15.79
N TRP A 132 12.69 7.44 16.59
CA TRP A 132 11.50 7.95 17.27
C TRP A 132 10.48 8.51 16.27
N ALA A 133 10.92 9.18 15.21
CA ALA A 133 10.03 9.64 14.15
C ALA A 133 9.28 8.45 13.52
N PHE A 134 9.98 7.37 13.14
CA PHE A 134 9.33 6.19 12.58
C PHE A 134 8.42 5.46 13.57
N ARG A 135 8.76 5.41 14.87
CA ARG A 135 7.86 4.87 15.90
C ARG A 135 6.55 5.65 15.97
N VAL A 136 6.58 6.98 15.85
CA VAL A 136 5.36 7.80 15.81
C VAL A 136 4.62 7.58 14.48
N LEU A 137 5.32 7.63 13.35
CA LEU A 137 4.73 7.44 12.02
C LEU A 137 4.05 6.08 11.88
N LEU A 138 4.57 5.04 12.52
CA LEU A 138 3.98 3.70 12.51
C LEU A 138 2.54 3.67 13.03
N PHE A 139 2.20 4.57 13.97
CA PHE A 139 0.84 4.68 14.52
C PHE A 139 0.01 5.78 13.86
N VAL A 140 0.64 6.82 13.30
CA VAL A 140 -0.07 7.98 12.71
C VAL A 140 -0.40 7.77 11.24
N VAL A 141 0.54 7.24 10.44
CA VAL A 141 0.38 7.12 8.99
C VAL A 141 -0.71 6.12 8.60
N PRO A 142 -0.82 4.92 9.21
CA PRO A 142 -1.83 3.95 8.78
C PRO A 142 -3.28 4.42 8.97
N PRO A 143 -3.68 4.97 10.14
CA PRO A 143 -5.03 5.51 10.31
C PRO A 143 -5.32 6.71 9.40
N LEU A 144 -4.33 7.58 9.20
CA LEU A 144 -4.46 8.74 8.32
C LEU A 144 -4.65 8.31 6.85
N ALA A 145 -3.83 7.36 6.39
CA ALA A 145 -3.91 6.83 5.03
C ALA A 145 -5.25 6.10 4.80
N ALA A 146 -5.72 5.33 5.77
CA ALA A 146 -7.03 4.69 5.74
C ALA A 146 -8.16 5.73 5.63
N PHE A 147 -8.14 6.76 6.49
CA PHE A 147 -9.13 7.84 6.45
C PHE A 147 -9.16 8.57 5.11
N VAL A 148 -8.00 8.93 4.57
CA VAL A 148 -7.89 9.58 3.26
C VAL A 148 -8.42 8.66 2.15
N ALA A 149 -8.04 7.38 2.16
CA ALA A 149 -8.51 6.41 1.18
C ALA A 149 -10.04 6.22 1.24
N TYR A 150 -10.61 6.16 2.44
CA TYR A 150 -12.06 6.11 2.63
C TYR A 150 -12.75 7.32 2.02
N LYS A 151 -12.26 8.53 2.32
CA LYS A 151 -12.85 9.78 1.82
C LYS A 151 -12.76 9.87 0.31
N VAL A 152 -11.59 9.58 -0.26
CA VAL A 152 -11.39 9.56 -1.71
C VAL A 152 -12.31 8.53 -2.37
N ALA A 153 -12.35 7.29 -1.89
CA ALA A 153 -13.21 6.26 -2.47
C ALA A 153 -14.70 6.64 -2.39
N SER A 154 -15.16 7.12 -1.23
CA SER A 154 -16.54 7.53 -1.02
C SER A 154 -16.97 8.70 -1.92
N GLU A 155 -16.13 9.73 -2.05
CA GLU A 155 -16.42 10.89 -2.88
C GLU A 155 -16.40 10.53 -4.38
N THR A 156 -15.43 9.71 -4.78
CA THR A 156 -15.26 9.31 -6.18
C THR A 156 -16.37 8.35 -6.62
N GLY A 157 -16.83 7.46 -5.74
CA GLY A 157 -17.94 6.53 -5.97
C GLY A 157 -19.30 7.22 -6.03
N ALA A 158 -19.50 8.33 -5.29
CA ALA A 158 -20.72 9.12 -5.37
C ALA A 158 -20.89 9.83 -6.73
N VAL A 159 -19.80 10.05 -7.46
CA VAL A 159 -19.79 10.75 -8.75
C VAL A 159 -19.84 9.75 -9.91
N SER A 160 -21.03 9.61 -10.52
CA SER A 160 -21.31 8.64 -11.59
C SER A 160 -20.50 8.87 -12.89
N THR A 161 -19.92 10.06 -13.06
CA THR A 161 -19.10 10.43 -14.22
C THR A 161 -17.62 10.09 -14.03
N THR A 162 -17.17 9.76 -12.82
CA THR A 162 -15.75 9.52 -12.57
C THR A 162 -15.29 8.24 -13.27
N GLY A 163 -14.12 8.27 -13.90
CA GLY A 163 -13.56 7.14 -14.65
C GLY A 163 -14.24 6.90 -16.01
N ARG A 164 -15.29 7.64 -16.37
CA ARG A 164 -15.80 7.64 -17.75
C ARG A 164 -14.78 8.34 -18.64
N ARG A 165 -14.56 7.80 -19.84
CA ARG A 165 -13.75 8.46 -20.87
C ARG A 165 -14.37 9.84 -21.13
N LYS A 166 -13.59 10.91 -20.93
CA LYS A 166 -14.04 12.27 -21.17
C LYS A 166 -14.49 12.36 -22.63
N ARG A 167 -15.78 12.65 -22.86
CA ARG A 167 -16.30 12.86 -24.22
C ARG A 167 -15.70 14.16 -24.73
N ILE A 168 -15.34 14.17 -26.02
CA ILE A 168 -14.94 15.41 -26.67
C ILE A 168 -16.17 16.31 -26.68
N LEU A 169 -16.00 17.55 -26.22
CA LEU A 169 -17.03 18.58 -26.27
C LEU A 169 -16.86 19.32 -27.59
N ILE A 170 -17.91 19.35 -28.41
CA ILE A 170 -17.96 20.21 -29.59
C ILE A 170 -18.45 21.57 -29.10
N ILE A 171 -17.60 22.58 -29.22
CA ILE A 171 -17.95 23.96 -28.90
C ILE A 171 -18.47 24.61 -30.18
N SER A 172 -19.73 25.04 -30.17
CA SER A 172 -20.32 25.80 -31.28
C SER A 172 -20.63 27.23 -30.82
N ARG A 173 -20.52 28.19 -31.74
CA ARG A 173 -20.83 29.60 -31.48
C ARG A 173 -22.13 29.96 -32.19
N SER A 174 -23.09 30.53 -31.46
CA SER A 174 -24.34 31.03 -32.03
C SER A 174 -24.10 32.32 -32.82
N SER A 175 -25.04 32.65 -33.71
CA SER A 175 -25.00 33.90 -34.47
C SER A 175 -25.05 35.14 -33.57
N GLU A 176 -25.60 35.03 -32.36
CA GLU A 176 -25.62 36.07 -31.33
C GLU A 176 -24.34 36.13 -30.49
N GLY A 177 -23.40 35.20 -30.72
CA GLY A 177 -22.09 35.16 -30.07
C GLY A 177 -22.00 34.29 -28.82
N GLU A 178 -23.08 33.58 -28.46
CA GLU A 178 -23.10 32.63 -27.34
C GLU A 178 -22.30 31.36 -27.68
N PHE A 179 -21.59 30.80 -26.71
CA PHE A 179 -20.92 29.51 -26.85
C PHE A 179 -21.79 28.41 -26.25
N SER A 180 -22.12 27.38 -27.04
CA SER A 180 -22.79 26.18 -26.56
C SER A 180 -21.87 24.97 -26.71
N THR A 181 -21.94 24.06 -25.73
CA THR A 181 -21.19 22.80 -25.72
C THR A 181 -22.13 21.64 -25.90
N THR A 182 -21.91 20.82 -26.92
CA THR A 182 -22.63 19.56 -27.12
C THR A 182 -21.65 18.40 -26.99
N GLU A 183 -22.01 17.38 -26.22
CA GLU A 183 -21.20 16.16 -26.13
C GLU A 183 -21.23 15.40 -27.46
N THR A 184 -20.06 14.94 -27.93
CA THR A 184 -20.00 14.05 -29.10
C THR A 184 -20.77 12.75 -28.80
N ALA A 185 -21.62 12.33 -29.76
CA ALA A 185 -22.32 11.06 -29.70
C ALA A 185 -21.33 9.88 -29.60
N LEU A 186 -21.73 8.81 -28.90
CA LEU A 186 -20.93 7.59 -28.89
C LEU A 186 -20.84 7.06 -30.32
N ARG A 187 -19.62 6.74 -30.77
CA ARG A 187 -19.46 6.03 -32.04
C ARG A 187 -20.23 4.71 -31.93
N ALA A 188 -21.17 4.49 -32.84
CA ALA A 188 -21.89 3.22 -32.93
C ALA A 188 -20.87 2.07 -33.07
N PRO A 189 -21.09 0.92 -32.42
CA PRO A 189 -20.19 -0.22 -32.55
C PRO A 189 -20.11 -0.63 -34.02
N MET A 190 -18.89 -0.72 -34.55
CA MET A 190 -18.60 -1.02 -35.97
C MET A 190 -18.95 -2.46 -36.38
N HIS A 191 -19.74 -3.18 -35.58
CA HIS A 191 -19.98 -4.62 -35.74
C HIS A 191 -21.43 -5.02 -35.97
N GLU A 192 -22.39 -4.09 -35.88
CA GLU A 192 -23.80 -4.42 -36.21
C GLU A 192 -24.12 -4.30 -37.70
N GLU A 193 -23.35 -3.53 -38.49
CA GLU A 193 -23.63 -3.34 -39.93
C GLU A 193 -23.34 -4.56 -40.82
N VAL A 194 -22.73 -5.64 -40.30
CA VAL A 194 -22.34 -6.81 -41.12
C VAL A 194 -23.29 -8.01 -40.98
N ILE A 195 -24.23 -7.99 -40.03
CA ILE A 195 -25.10 -9.16 -39.75
C ILE A 195 -26.47 -9.05 -40.47
N GLU A 196 -26.86 -7.89 -41.01
CA GLU A 196 -28.11 -7.75 -41.77
C GLU A 196 -28.00 -8.05 -43.29
N GLU A 197 -26.80 -8.36 -43.82
CA GLU A 197 -26.59 -8.69 -45.24
C GLU A 197 -26.24 -10.17 -45.54
N LEU A 198 -26.48 -11.10 -44.60
CA LEU A 198 -26.36 -12.56 -44.83
C LEU A 198 -27.66 -13.29 -44.48
#